data_AF-J0UZ71-F1
#
_entry.id   AF-J0UZ71-F1
#
_cell.length_a   1.000
_cell.length_b   1.000
_cell.length_c   1.000
_cell.angle_alpha   90.00
_cell.angle_beta   90.00
_cell.angle_gamma   90.00
#
_symmetry.space_group_name_H-M   'P 1'
#
loop_
_entity.id
_entity.type
_entity.pdbx_description
1 polymer ?
#
loop_
_entity_poly.entity_id
_entity_poly.type
_entity_poly.pdbx_seq_one_letter_code
_entity_poly.pdbx_strand_id
1 'polypeptide(L)'
;MVGDLPNGIEPIVSIETYSFYIFLGIVGAILLLISFAIFYFYRFFKKEENKREVNIKILQTLDLKKSKESAYLITKLGREIATSDRELRIYFELTSLLEEYKYKKEVSSFSDEVIYKFNIFLEVVESE
;
A
#
# COMPACT_ATOMS: atom_id res chain seq x y z
N MET A 1 -74.94 9.56 -3.26
CA MET A 1 -75.92 8.47 -3.26
C MET A 1 -75.15 7.19 -3.47
N VAL A 2 -74.91 6.43 -2.40
CA VAL A 2 -74.27 5.11 -2.46
C VAL A 2 -75.39 4.14 -2.79
N GLY A 3 -75.31 3.47 -3.94
CA GLY A 3 -76.23 2.39 -4.26
C GLY A 3 -75.93 1.21 -3.34
N ASP A 4 -76.92 0.79 -2.56
CA ASP A 4 -76.79 -0.38 -1.70
C ASP A 4 -76.46 -1.62 -2.54
N LEU A 5 -75.39 -2.31 -2.15
CA LEU A 5 -75.00 -3.58 -2.74
C LEU A 5 -75.98 -4.68 -2.28
N PRO A 6 -76.27 -5.70 -3.11
CA PRO A 6 -77.18 -6.78 -2.75
C PRO A 6 -76.80 -7.42 -1.41
N ASN A 7 -77.81 -7.72 -0.59
CA ASN A 7 -77.63 -8.34 0.73
C ASN A 7 -76.79 -9.62 0.61
N GLY A 8 -75.57 -9.58 1.16
CA GLY A 8 -74.64 -10.71 1.19
C GLY A 8 -73.27 -10.45 0.55
N ILE A 9 -73.01 -9.26 0.00
CA ILE A 9 -71.68 -8.89 -0.53
C ILE A 9 -71.05 -7.86 0.40
N GLU A 10 -69.98 -8.25 1.11
CA GLU A 10 -69.18 -7.31 1.89
C GLU A 10 -68.41 -6.37 0.95
N PRO A 11 -68.29 -5.06 1.30
CA PRO A 11 -67.53 -4.11 0.50
C PRO A 11 -66.08 -4.56 0.39
N ILE A 12 -65.51 -4.44 -0.82
CA ILE A 12 -64.13 -4.85 -1.10
C ILE A 12 -63.20 -3.98 -0.25
N VAL A 13 -62.69 -4.54 0.85
CA VAL A 13 -61.71 -3.86 1.68
C VAL A 13 -60.38 -3.91 0.93
N SER A 14 -59.89 -2.75 0.49
CA SER A 14 -58.57 -2.63 -0.12
C SER A 14 -57.51 -2.90 0.95
N ILE A 15 -56.93 -4.10 0.93
CA ILE A 15 -55.79 -4.42 1.80
C ILE A 15 -54.56 -3.76 1.19
N GLU A 16 -54.12 -2.66 1.78
CA GLU A 16 -52.84 -2.04 1.43
C GLU A 16 -51.71 -3.05 1.68
N THR A 17 -51.15 -3.57 0.59
CA THR A 17 -50.14 -4.62 0.68
C THR A 17 -48.75 -3.99 0.60
N TYR A 18 -48.10 -3.87 1.76
CA TYR A 18 -46.74 -3.32 1.88
C TYR A 18 -45.64 -4.32 1.50
N SER A 19 -46.00 -5.57 1.19
CA SER A 19 -45.04 -6.66 0.97
C SER A 19 -43.98 -6.35 -0.10
N PHE A 20 -44.35 -5.62 -1.16
CA PHE A 20 -43.40 -5.19 -2.19
C PHE A 20 -42.37 -4.17 -1.66
N TYR A 21 -42.82 -3.18 -0.89
CA TYR A 21 -41.94 -2.17 -0.29
C TYR A 21 -41.04 -2.75 0.79
N ILE A 22 -41.56 -3.69 1.59
CA ILE A 22 -40.79 -4.44 2.58
C ILE A 22 -39.71 -5.28 1.88
N PHE A 23 -40.07 -5.99 0.81
CA PHE A 23 -39.10 -6.74 0.00
C PHE A 23 -38.01 -5.83 -0.55
N LEU A 24 -38.38 -4.68 -1.13
CA LEU A 24 -37.42 -3.72 -1.68
C LEU A 24 -36.51 -3.14 -0.59
N GLY A 25 -37.05 -2.86 0.61
CA GLY A 25 -36.29 -2.40 1.76
C GLY A 25 -35.26 -3.44 2.23
N ILE A 26 -35.64 -4.72 2.27
CA ILE A 26 -34.73 -5.82 2.63
C ILE A 26 -33.62 -5.96 1.58
N VAL A 27 -33.98 -5.95 0.29
CA VAL A 27 -33.00 -6.03 -0.80
C VAL A 27 -32.02 -4.85 -0.73
N GLY A 28 -32.52 -3.63 -0.51
CA GLY A 28 -31.68 -2.44 -0.34
C GLY A 28 -30.75 -2.54 0.87
N ALA A 29 -31.24 -3.03 2.01
CA ALA A 29 -30.44 -3.25 3.21
C ALA A 29 -29.32 -4.28 2.99
N ILE A 30 -29.61 -5.37 2.28
CA ILE A 30 -28.62 -6.40 1.93
C ILE A 30 -27.55 -5.80 1.01
N LEU A 31 -27.94 -5.04 -0.01
CA LEU A 31 -26.97 -4.38 -0.91
C LEU A 31 -26.06 -3.40 -0.16
N LEU A 32 -26.61 -2.63 0.78
CA LEU A 32 -25.82 -1.74 1.63
C LEU A 32 -24.82 -2.52 2.49
N LEU A 33 -25.25 -3.62 3.11
CA LEU A 33 -24.36 -4.49 3.90
C LEU A 33 -23.24 -5.08 3.05
N ILE A 34 -23.55 -5.56 1.84
CA ILE A 34 -22.55 -6.09 0.90
C ILE A 34 -21.58 -4.99 0.50
N SER A 35 -22.07 -3.80 0.15
CA SER A 35 -21.21 -2.67 -0.21
C SER A 35 -20.29 -2.26 0.95
N PHE A 36 -20.80 -2.26 2.18
CA PHE A 36 -20.02 -1.93 3.36
C PHE A 36 -18.95 -2.99 3.65
N ALA A 37 -19.30 -4.27 3.51
CA ALA A 37 -18.36 -5.38 3.63
C ALA A 37 -17.23 -5.27 2.58
N ILE A 38 -17.58 -5.09 1.29
CA ILE A 38 -16.59 -4.92 0.22
C ILE A 38 -15.66 -3.75 0.51
N PHE A 39 -16.20 -2.59 0.93
CA PHE A 39 -15.39 -1.42 1.28
C PHE A 39 -14.43 -1.71 2.44
N TYR A 40 -14.93 -2.35 3.50
CA TYR A 40 -14.12 -2.70 4.66
C TYR A 40 -13.00 -3.69 4.31
N PHE A 41 -13.32 -4.74 3.55
CA PHE A 41 -12.33 -5.69 3.06
C PHE A 41 -11.30 -5.01 2.14
N TYR A 42 -11.72 -4.17 1.20
CA TYR A 42 -10.78 -3.44 0.34
C TYR A 42 -9.83 -2.53 1.14
N ARG A 43 -10.34 -1.84 2.17
CA ARG A 43 -9.52 -1.01 3.06
C ARG A 43 -8.51 -1.83 3.87
N PHE A 44 -8.88 -3.03 4.30
CA PHE A 44 -8.04 -3.92 5.09
C PHE A 44 -6.98 -4.64 4.24
N PHE A 45 -7.33 -5.02 3.01
CA PHE A 45 -6.42 -5.70 2.08
C PHE A 45 -5.47 -4.77 1.34
N LYS A 46 -5.75 -3.46 1.31
CA LYS A 46 -4.78 -2.46 0.86
C LYS A 46 -3.68 -2.35 1.92
N LYS A 47 -2.78 -3.35 1.94
CA LYS A 47 -1.51 -3.28 2.67
C LYS A 47 -0.81 -2.00 2.21
N GLU A 48 -0.64 -1.05 3.12
CA GLU A 48 0.30 0.04 2.89
C GLU A 48 1.65 -0.63 2.64
N GLU A 49 2.22 -0.46 1.44
CA GLU A 49 3.54 -0.99 1.15
C GLU A 49 4.49 -0.46 2.20
N ASN A 50 5.22 -1.35 2.87
CA ASN A 50 6.18 -0.95 3.86
C ASN A 50 7.25 -0.10 3.15
N LYS A 51 7.37 1.17 3.53
CA LYS A 51 8.34 2.09 2.92
C LYS A 51 9.76 1.51 2.94
N ARG A 52 10.11 0.71 3.96
CA ARG A 52 11.38 -0.02 4.05
C ARG A 52 11.54 -1.01 2.88
N GLU A 53 10.54 -1.85 2.63
CA GLU A 53 10.57 -2.83 1.54
C GLU A 53 10.67 -2.16 0.16
N VAL A 54 9.93 -1.04 -0.03
CA VAL A 54 10.01 -0.27 -1.27
C VAL A 54 11.41 0.29 -1.47
N ASN A 55 12.00 0.89 -0.44
CA ASN A 55 13.34 1.45 -0.51
C ASN A 55 14.41 0.38 -0.78
N ILE A 56 14.30 -0.82 -0.18
CA ILE A 56 15.21 -1.96 -0.44
C ILE A 56 15.12 -2.38 -1.91
N LYS A 57 13.91 -2.54 -2.46
CA LYS A 57 13.72 -2.89 -3.89
C LYS A 57 14.33 -1.87 -4.84
N ILE A 58 14.22 -0.57 -4.52
CA ILE A 58 14.84 0.50 -5.30
C ILE A 58 16.37 0.34 -5.29
N LEU A 59 16.98 0.03 -4.14
CA LEU A 59 18.42 -0.20 -4.06
C LEU A 59 18.87 -1.48 -4.80
N GLN A 60 18.10 -2.56 -4.76
CA GLN A 60 18.40 -3.80 -5.49
C GLN A 60 18.38 -3.64 -7.01
N THR A 61 17.57 -2.71 -7.53
CA THR A 61 17.42 -2.45 -8.97
C THR A 61 18.25 -1.25 -9.46
N LEU A 62 19.10 -0.71 -8.60
CA LEU A 62 19.87 0.49 -8.87
C LEU A 62 20.97 0.25 -9.92
N ASP A 63 21.06 1.16 -10.90
CA ASP A 63 22.15 1.14 -11.89
C ASP A 63 23.44 1.72 -11.29
N LEU A 64 24.35 0.84 -10.89
CA LEU A 64 25.65 1.20 -10.31
C LEU A 64 26.61 1.87 -11.32
N LYS A 65 26.28 1.92 -12.62
CA LYS A 65 27.09 2.65 -13.61
C LYS A 65 26.99 4.17 -13.43
N LYS A 66 25.89 4.66 -12.85
CA LYS A 66 25.68 6.08 -12.56
C LYS A 66 26.18 6.44 -11.17
N SER A 67 27.49 6.30 -10.92
CA SER A 67 28.09 6.36 -9.57
C SER A 67 27.63 7.55 -8.72
N LYS A 68 27.53 8.76 -9.31
CA LYS A 68 27.09 9.96 -8.58
C LYS A 68 25.63 9.85 -8.11
N GLU A 69 24.74 9.56 -9.05
CA GLU A 69 23.30 9.45 -8.79
C GLU A 69 23.04 8.32 -7.78
N SER A 70 23.67 7.17 -8.01
CA SER A 70 23.59 6.01 -7.14
C SER A 70 24.15 6.29 -5.75
N ALA A 71 25.27 7.03 -5.61
CA ALA A 71 25.82 7.38 -4.30
C ALA A 71 24.87 8.26 -3.47
N TYR A 72 24.23 9.25 -4.11
CA TYR A 72 23.21 10.07 -3.45
C TYR A 72 22.01 9.23 -3.02
N LEU A 73 21.56 8.34 -3.90
CA LEU A 73 20.37 7.53 -3.67
C LEU A 73 20.60 6.46 -2.59
N ILE A 74 21.75 5.79 -2.61
CA ILE A 74 22.18 4.84 -1.57
C ILE A 74 22.28 5.54 -0.23
N THR A 75 22.90 6.73 -0.16
CA THR A 75 22.98 7.49 1.12
C THR A 75 21.58 7.80 1.65
N LYS A 76 20.70 8.31 0.79
CA LYS A 76 19.36 8.75 1.20
C LYS A 76 18.50 7.58 1.68
N LEU A 77 18.37 6.54 0.86
CA LEU A 77 17.50 5.41 1.16
C LEU A 77 18.11 4.52 2.24
N GLY A 78 19.43 4.34 2.26
CA GLY A 78 20.11 3.56 3.29
C GLY A 78 19.87 4.10 4.70
N ARG A 79 19.79 5.42 4.86
CA ARG A 79 19.45 6.07 6.14
C ARG A 79 18.02 5.77 6.59
N GLU A 80 17.08 5.62 5.66
CA GLU A 80 15.67 5.32 5.93
C GLU A 80 15.45 3.82 6.22
N ILE A 81 16.30 2.95 5.67
CA ILE A 81 16.22 1.49 5.83
C ILE A 81 16.90 1.02 7.12
N ALA A 82 18.07 1.58 7.46
CA ALA A 82 18.90 1.12 8.57
C ALA A 82 18.29 1.53 9.92
N THR A 83 17.91 0.54 10.70
CA THR A 83 17.23 0.66 11.99
C THR A 83 18.01 0.03 13.14
N SER A 84 18.66 -1.11 12.91
CA SER A 84 19.45 -1.79 13.95
C SER A 84 20.88 -1.24 14.06
N ASP A 85 21.53 -1.44 15.21
CA ASP A 85 22.93 -1.02 15.40
C ASP A 85 23.89 -1.66 14.39
N ARG A 86 23.56 -2.88 13.94
CA ARG A 86 24.33 -3.60 12.93
C ARG A 86 24.16 -2.96 11.56
N GLU A 87 22.92 -2.73 11.13
CA GLU A 87 22.59 -2.06 9.86
C GLU A 87 23.22 -0.67 9.81
N LEU A 88 23.09 0.12 10.89
CA LEU A 88 23.62 1.48 10.99
C LEU A 88 25.14 1.51 10.86
N ARG A 89 25.85 0.57 11.50
CA ARG A 89 27.31 0.48 11.41
C ARG A 89 27.76 0.28 9.96
N ILE A 90 27.15 -0.68 9.27
CA ILE A 90 27.48 -0.99 7.87
C ILE A 90 27.10 0.16 6.95
N TYR A 91 25.95 0.79 7.20
CA TYR A 91 25.51 1.99 6.48
C TYR A 91 26.53 3.14 6.59
N PHE A 92 27.07 3.39 7.79
CA PHE A 92 28.06 4.46 7.97
C PHE A 92 29.40 4.14 7.29
N GLU A 93 29.84 2.88 7.34
CA GLU A 93 31.02 2.43 6.59
C GLU A 93 30.84 2.56 5.07
N LEU A 94 29.66 2.22 4.55
CA LEU A 94 29.35 2.41 3.14
C LEU A 94 29.28 3.90 2.77
N THR A 95 28.66 4.72 3.62
CA THR A 95 28.47 6.15 3.36
C THR A 95 29.79 6.90 3.29
N SER A 96 30.77 6.55 4.15
CA SER A 96 32.09 7.18 4.11
C SER A 96 32.81 6.91 2.78
N LEU A 97 32.67 5.71 2.21
CA LEU A 97 33.21 5.39 0.89
C LEU A 97 32.45 6.13 -0.23
N LEU A 98 31.15 6.37 -0.07
CA LEU A 98 30.33 7.06 -1.07
C LEU A 98 30.56 8.58 -1.12
N GLU A 99 31.20 9.19 -0.12
CA GLU A 99 31.42 10.64 -0.07
C GLU A 99 32.21 11.14 -1.28
N GLU A 100 33.21 10.39 -1.74
CA GLU A 100 34.04 10.80 -2.88
C GLU A 100 33.25 10.90 -4.20
N TYR A 101 32.12 10.20 -4.31
CA TYR A 101 31.28 10.14 -5.50
C TYR A 101 30.19 11.21 -5.52
N LYS A 102 29.88 11.84 -4.39
CA LYS A 102 28.78 12.82 -4.27
C LYS A 102 29.21 14.22 -4.70
N TYR A 103 30.40 14.65 -4.28
CA TYR A 103 30.81 16.05 -4.37
C TYR A 103 31.60 16.41 -5.64
N LYS A 104 32.14 15.42 -6.36
CA LYS A 104 32.91 15.68 -7.59
C LYS A 104 31.98 15.89 -8.81
N LYS A 105 32.41 16.74 -9.74
CA LYS A 105 31.63 17.08 -10.95
C LYS A 105 31.60 15.91 -11.94
N GLU A 106 32.76 15.28 -12.13
CA GLU A 106 32.94 14.01 -12.82
C GLU A 106 33.44 12.98 -11.81
N VAL A 107 32.89 11.77 -11.89
CA VAL A 107 33.23 10.67 -10.98
C VAL A 107 33.48 9.41 -11.77
N SER A 108 34.47 8.64 -11.31
CA SER A 108 34.73 7.31 -11.82
C SER A 108 33.58 6.35 -11.49
N SER A 109 33.60 5.19 -12.14
CA SER A 109 32.82 4.04 -11.70
C SER A 109 33.17 3.71 -10.25
N PHE A 110 32.20 3.13 -9.52
CA PHE A 110 32.44 2.64 -8.17
C PHE A 110 33.62 1.67 -8.14
N SER A 111 34.46 1.80 -7.12
CA SER A 111 35.49 0.80 -6.83
C SER A 111 34.86 -0.53 -6.42
N ASP A 112 35.61 -1.62 -6.57
CA ASP A 112 35.18 -2.95 -6.13
C ASP A 112 34.87 -2.98 -4.63
N GLU A 113 35.56 -2.15 -3.83
CA GLU A 113 35.31 -2.01 -2.40
C GLU A 113 33.92 -1.42 -2.12
N VAL A 114 33.53 -0.36 -2.85
CA VAL A 114 32.20 0.25 -2.71
C VAL A 114 31.11 -0.73 -3.10
N ILE A 115 31.29 -1.45 -4.21
CA ILE A 115 30.33 -2.46 -4.69
C ILE A 115 30.19 -3.58 -3.67
N TYR A 116 31.31 -4.09 -3.15
CA TYR A 116 31.32 -5.11 -2.12
C TYR A 116 30.58 -4.65 -0.86
N LYS A 117 30.91 -3.46 -0.32
CA LYS A 117 30.24 -2.91 0.87
C LYS A 117 28.76 -2.65 0.65
N PHE A 118 28.36 -2.22 -0.55
CA PHE A 118 26.97 -2.05 -0.91
C PHE A 118 26.20 -3.37 -0.90
N ASN A 119 26.78 -4.44 -1.45
CA ASN A 119 26.16 -5.76 -1.43
C ASN A 119 26.01 -6.32 -0.01
N ILE A 120 27.03 -6.14 0.85
CA ILE A 120 26.94 -6.52 2.27
C ILE A 120 25.84 -5.73 2.98
N PHE A 121 25.71 -4.43 2.69
CA PHE A 121 24.63 -3.62 3.24
C PHE A 121 23.26 -4.18 2.82
N LEU A 122 23.06 -4.49 1.53
CA LEU A 122 21.81 -5.08 1.02
C LEU A 122 21.47 -6.42 1.68
N GLU A 123 22.45 -7.31 1.84
CA GLU A 123 22.25 -8.61 2.46
C GLU A 123 21.77 -8.48 3.91
N VAL A 124 22.37 -7.57 4.67
CA VAL A 124 22.02 -7.38 6.09
C VAL A 124 20.61 -6.80 6.23
N VAL A 125 20.25 -5.78 5.45
CA VAL A 125 18.91 -5.19 5.53
C VAL A 125 17.80 -6.09 4.99
N GLU A 126 18.13 -7.07 4.15
CA GLU A 126 17.17 -8.07 3.67
C GLU A 126 17.00 -9.22 4.68
N SER A 127 18.03 -9.51 5.48
CA SER A 127 18.02 -10.60 6.46
C SER A 127 17.29 -10.29 7.78
N GLU A 128 17.01 -9.01 8.06
CA GLU A 128 16.26 -8.51 9.24
C GLU A 128 14.81 -8.15 8.90
#